data_AF-A0A8S4PWS9-F1
#
_entry.id   AF-A0A8S4PWS9-F1
#
_cell.length_a   1.000
_cell.length_b   1.000
_cell.length_c   1.000
_cell.angle_alpha   90.00
_cell.angle_beta   90.00
_cell.angle_gamma   90.00
#
_symmetry.space_group_name_H-M   'P 1'
#
loop_
_entity.id
_entity.type
_entity.pdbx_description
1 polymer ?
#
loop_
_entity_poly.entity_id
_entity_poly.type
_entity_poly.pdbx_seq_one_letter_code
_entity_poly.pdbx_strand_id
1 'polypeptide(L)'
;MRVQTWKLTVTVVVVLVTFVLLTVTMRDNRPDNLAVPTSMQQAPADSQNLKSIRDIYLKTLKVTLTGYAFKSKAIKMGVGEVEIIDEAMNNDERRRGGDWPSVGYTMIGIIGLDNIQELLENVIQDGVPGDFLEAGVWRGGASMFAKALMNS
;
A
#
# COMPACT_ATOMS: atom_id res chain seq x y z
N MET A 1 43.00 -40.31 -0.31
CA MET A 1 42.43 -38.97 -0.56
C MET A 1 41.04 -38.93 -1.23
N ARG A 2 40.32 -40.05 -1.46
CA ARG A 2 38.97 -40.04 -2.11
C ARG A 2 37.76 -39.97 -1.17
N VAL A 3 37.94 -40.18 0.13
CA VAL A 3 36.83 -40.29 1.10
C VAL A 3 36.36 -38.92 1.62
N GLN A 4 37.25 -37.92 1.61
CA GLN A 4 37.00 -36.61 2.20
C GLN A 4 36.15 -35.69 1.31
N THR A 5 36.25 -35.85 -0.02
CA THR A 5 35.48 -35.07 -1.00
C THR A 5 34.01 -35.45 -1.00
N TRP A 6 33.66 -36.73 -0.86
CA TRP A 6 32.26 -37.18 -0.81
C TRP A 6 31.51 -36.64 0.41
N LYS A 7 32.18 -36.55 1.57
CA LYS A 7 31.59 -35.94 2.77
C LYS A 7 31.30 -34.45 2.56
N LEU A 8 32.21 -33.69 1.95
CA LEU A 8 31.99 -32.27 1.64
C LEU A 8 30.83 -32.07 0.65
N THR A 9 30.76 -32.87 -0.41
CA THR A 9 29.69 -32.73 -1.42
C THR A 9 28.31 -33.02 -0.83
N VAL A 10 28.19 -34.07 0.00
CA VAL A 10 26.92 -34.41 0.67
C VAL A 10 26.53 -33.30 1.66
N THR A 11 27.47 -32.77 2.45
CA THR A 11 27.17 -31.68 3.38
C THR A 11 26.71 -30.41 2.66
N VAL A 12 27.36 -30.01 1.56
CA VAL A 12 26.97 -28.81 0.78
C VAL A 12 25.58 -28.98 0.17
N VAL A 13 25.26 -30.16 -0.37
CA VAL A 13 23.92 -30.43 -0.93
C VAL A 13 22.84 -30.40 0.16
N VAL A 14 23.10 -31.00 1.32
CA VAL A 14 22.15 -30.99 2.45
C VAL A 14 21.90 -29.56 2.93
N VAL A 15 22.95 -28.74 3.06
CA VAL A 15 22.84 -27.33 3.47
C VAL A 15 22.07 -26.50 2.44
N LEU A 16 22.31 -26.70 1.14
CA LEU A 16 21.58 -26.00 0.09
C LEU A 16 20.10 -26.41 0.06
N VAL A 17 19.81 -27.70 0.19
CA VAL A 17 18.42 -28.21 0.23
C VAL A 17 17.68 -27.71 1.47
N THR A 18 18.32 -27.70 2.64
CA THR A 18 17.71 -27.12 3.86
C THR A 18 17.54 -25.61 3.75
N PHE A 19 18.48 -24.88 3.16
CA PHE A 19 18.35 -23.44 2.96
C PHE A 19 17.22 -23.09 1.96
N VAL A 20 17.06 -23.86 0.90
CA VAL A 20 15.93 -23.71 -0.06
C VAL A 20 14.60 -24.06 0.61
N LEU A 21 14.54 -25.17 1.36
CA LEU A 21 13.32 -25.53 2.11
C LEU A 21 12.97 -24.48 3.17
N LEU A 22 13.97 -23.91 3.85
CA LEU A 22 13.77 -22.84 4.83
C LEU A 22 13.26 -21.56 4.17
N THR A 23 13.81 -21.15 3.02
CA THR A 23 13.34 -19.95 2.32
C THR A 23 11.96 -20.12 1.71
N VAL A 24 11.62 -21.32 1.22
CA VAL A 24 10.26 -21.66 0.74
C VAL A 24 9.26 -21.67 1.89
N THR A 25 9.59 -22.32 3.01
CA THR A 25 8.69 -22.35 4.19
C THR A 25 8.56 -20.99 4.87
N MET A 26 9.61 -20.17 4.89
CA MET A 26 9.57 -18.80 5.43
C MET A 26 8.78 -17.84 4.53
N ARG A 27 8.68 -18.11 3.21
CA ARG A 27 7.83 -17.33 2.29
C ARG A 27 6.34 -17.58 2.55
N ASP A 28 5.99 -18.80 2.93
CA ASP A 28 4.62 -19.24 3.22
C ASP A 28 4.16 -18.87 4.65
N ASN A 29 5.10 -18.71 5.59
CA ASN A 29 4.84 -18.35 6.99
C ASN A 29 4.95 -16.85 7.28
N ARG A 30 4.73 -15.97 6.29
CA ARG A 30 4.46 -14.56 6.65
C ARG A 30 3.21 -14.59 7.53
N PRO A 31 3.27 -14.08 8.76
CA PRO A 31 2.09 -14.06 9.59
C PRO A 31 1.12 -13.06 8.96
N ASP A 32 0.15 -13.56 8.20
CA ASP A 32 -0.97 -12.78 7.65
C ASP A 32 -1.92 -12.27 8.75
N ASN A 33 -1.44 -12.23 10.00
CA ASN A 33 -2.23 -12.03 11.20
C ASN A 33 -2.40 -10.55 11.54
N LEU A 34 -2.90 -9.79 10.57
CA LEU A 34 -4.08 -8.97 10.83
C LEU A 34 -5.31 -9.77 10.40
N ALA A 35 -5.44 -11.01 10.91
CA ALA A 35 -6.51 -11.90 10.56
C ALA A 35 -7.82 -11.25 11.01
N VAL A 36 -8.56 -10.73 10.02
CA VAL A 36 -9.94 -10.29 10.15
C VAL A 36 -10.70 -11.45 10.83
N PRO A 37 -11.35 -11.24 12.00
CA PRO A 37 -12.01 -12.31 12.74
C PRO A 37 -12.92 -13.16 11.84
N THR A 38 -13.03 -14.47 12.09
CA THR A 38 -13.86 -15.37 11.25
C THR A 38 -15.33 -14.94 11.16
N SER A 39 -15.81 -14.16 12.14
CA SER A 39 -17.11 -13.49 12.11
C SER A 39 -17.24 -12.36 11.09
N MET A 40 -16.12 -11.79 10.62
CA MET A 40 -16.02 -10.81 9.53
C MET A 40 -15.65 -11.46 8.18
N GLN A 41 -15.26 -12.74 8.16
CA GLN A 41 -14.99 -13.51 6.94
C GLN A 41 -16.26 -14.04 6.27
N GLN A 42 -17.41 -13.95 6.94
CA GLN A 42 -18.71 -14.25 6.34
C GLN A 42 -19.26 -12.99 5.68
N ALA A 43 -19.23 -12.96 4.34
CA ALA A 43 -19.86 -11.89 3.58
C ALA A 43 -21.37 -11.85 3.90
N PRO A 44 -21.91 -10.73 4.41
CA PRO A 44 -23.35 -10.60 4.64
C PRO A 44 -24.12 -10.63 3.31
N ALA A 45 -25.41 -11.00 3.41
CA ALA A 45 -26.32 -11.37 2.34
C ALA A 45 -26.68 -10.27 1.30
N ASP A 46 -25.96 -9.15 1.25
CA ASP A 46 -26.25 -8.06 0.32
C ASP A 46 -24.97 -7.47 -0.29
N SER A 47 -24.56 -8.04 -1.43
CA SER A 47 -23.36 -7.64 -2.20
C SER A 47 -23.38 -6.16 -2.62
N GLN A 48 -24.57 -5.57 -2.82
CA GLN A 48 -24.71 -4.15 -3.16
C GLN A 48 -24.39 -3.25 -1.96
N ASN A 49 -24.84 -3.64 -0.78
CA ASN A 49 -24.54 -2.94 0.46
C ASN A 49 -23.03 -3.01 0.79
N LEU A 50 -22.41 -4.18 0.58
CA LEU A 50 -20.96 -4.35 0.75
C LEU A 50 -20.15 -3.48 -0.20
N LYS A 51 -20.53 -3.44 -1.48
CA LYS A 51 -19.87 -2.57 -2.46
C LYS A 51 -19.99 -1.10 -2.07
N SER A 52 -21.19 -0.68 -1.63
CA SER A 52 -21.44 0.67 -1.12
C SER A 52 -20.56 1.01 0.09
N ILE A 53 -20.43 0.09 1.07
CA ILE A 53 -19.58 0.30 2.26
C ILE A 53 -18.10 0.43 1.88
N ARG A 54 -17.62 -0.44 0.97
CA ARG A 54 -16.26 -0.38 0.43
C ARG A 54 -16.00 0.97 -0.23
N ASP A 55 -16.91 1.42 -1.09
CA ASP A 55 -16.78 2.69 -1.80
C ASP A 55 -16.75 3.88 -0.83
N ILE A 56 -17.59 3.85 0.21
CA ILE A 56 -17.59 4.86 1.29
C ILE A 56 -16.25 4.85 2.05
N TYR A 57 -15.74 3.66 2.39
CA TYR A 57 -14.46 3.50 3.08
C TYR A 57 -13.30 4.08 2.24
N LEU A 58 -13.18 3.66 0.98
CA LEU A 58 -12.11 4.11 0.08
C LEU A 58 -12.21 5.62 -0.19
N LYS A 59 -13.42 6.15 -0.37
CA LYS A 59 -13.64 7.59 -0.51
C LYS A 59 -13.21 8.36 0.74
N THR A 60 -13.60 7.88 1.92
CA THR A 60 -13.22 8.49 3.21
C THR A 60 -11.70 8.45 3.40
N LEU A 61 -11.07 7.34 3.02
CA LEU A 61 -9.63 7.19 3.09
C LEU A 61 -8.93 8.19 2.16
N LYS A 62 -9.37 8.34 0.90
CA LYS A 62 -8.83 9.32 -0.04
C LYS A 62 -8.88 10.75 0.52
N VAL A 63 -10.03 11.19 1.05
CA VAL A 63 -10.16 12.55 1.60
C VAL A 63 -9.35 12.76 2.89
N THR A 64 -9.10 11.70 3.66
CA THR A 64 -8.27 11.75 4.87
C THR A 64 -6.80 11.83 4.51
N LEU A 65 -6.32 10.94 3.63
CA LEU A 65 -4.91 10.83 3.27
C LEU A 65 -4.39 12.07 2.52
N THR A 66 -5.25 12.74 1.77
CA THR A 66 -4.94 13.99 1.07
C THR A 66 -5.13 15.23 1.93
N GLY A 67 -5.63 15.09 3.17
CA GLY A 67 -5.87 16.23 4.05
C GLY A 67 -7.12 17.06 3.73
N TYR A 68 -7.97 16.62 2.79
CA TYR A 68 -9.26 17.27 2.49
C TYR A 68 -10.18 17.29 3.72
N ALA A 69 -10.25 16.18 4.46
CA ALA A 69 -11.10 16.05 5.65
C ALA A 69 -10.80 17.12 6.71
N PHE A 70 -9.57 17.61 6.74
CA PHE A 70 -9.08 18.60 7.70
C PHE A 70 -8.94 20.01 7.10
N LYS A 71 -9.26 20.20 5.82
CA LYS A 71 -8.98 21.44 5.05
C LYS A 71 -7.53 21.92 5.26
N SER A 72 -6.60 20.98 5.21
CA SER A 72 -5.21 21.22 5.56
C SER A 72 -4.58 22.33 4.72
N LYS A 73 -3.93 23.29 5.39
CA LYS A 73 -3.14 24.35 4.75
C LYS A 73 -2.07 23.78 3.82
N ALA A 74 -1.80 24.47 2.73
CA ALA A 74 -0.76 24.10 1.78
C ALA A 74 0.63 24.49 2.32
N ILE A 75 1.63 23.65 2.09
CA ILE A 75 3.04 23.99 2.26
C ILE A 75 3.60 24.29 0.87
N LYS A 76 4.22 25.45 0.67
CA LYS A 76 4.99 25.76 -0.54
C LYS A 76 6.46 25.44 -0.29
N MET A 77 7.08 24.79 -1.25
CA MET A 77 8.51 24.51 -1.22
C MET A 77 9.24 25.72 -1.80
N GLY A 78 10.03 26.42 -0.99
CA GLY A 78 10.98 27.44 -1.44
C GLY A 78 12.36 26.84 -1.68
N VAL A 79 13.17 27.48 -2.54
CA VAL A 79 14.59 27.13 -2.67
C VAL A 79 15.30 27.64 -1.40
N GLY A 80 15.44 26.77 -0.40
CA GLY A 80 16.25 27.03 0.82
C GLY A 80 15.48 26.95 2.14
N GLU A 81 14.18 27.27 2.16
CA GLU A 81 13.35 27.21 3.37
C GLU A 81 11.96 26.64 3.07
N VAL A 82 11.46 25.81 4.00
CA VAL A 82 10.07 25.34 4.00
C VAL A 82 9.26 26.35 4.80
N GLU A 83 8.62 27.29 4.11
CA GLU A 83 7.63 28.14 4.74
C GLU A 83 6.27 27.42 4.74
N ILE A 84 5.71 27.20 5.92
CA ILE A 84 4.26 27.01 6.03
C ILE A 84 3.65 28.38 5.79
N ILE A 85 3.43 28.70 4.53
CA ILE A 85 2.49 29.74 4.13
C ILE A 85 1.16 29.45 4.81
N ASP A 86 0.67 30.43 5.57
CA ASP A 86 -0.67 30.42 6.12
C ASP A 86 -1.70 30.70 5.01
N GLU A 87 -1.66 29.90 3.96
CA GLU A 87 -2.62 29.95 2.87
C GLU A 87 -3.65 28.84 3.06
N ALA A 88 -4.91 29.22 2.95
CA ALA A 88 -6.01 28.28 2.93
C ALA A 88 -5.82 27.25 1.80
N MET A 89 -6.29 26.02 2.04
CA MET A 89 -6.26 24.95 1.04
C MET A 89 -6.93 25.41 -0.26
N ASN A 90 -6.21 25.35 -1.37
CA ASN A 90 -6.79 25.46 -2.71
C ASN A 90 -7.29 24.08 -3.15
N ASN A 91 -8.60 23.98 -3.40
CA ASN A 91 -9.23 22.71 -3.78
C ASN A 91 -8.68 22.12 -5.08
N ASP A 92 -8.39 22.95 -6.08
CA ASP A 92 -7.93 22.47 -7.38
C ASP A 92 -6.48 21.99 -7.31
N GLU A 93 -5.64 22.74 -6.61
CA GLU A 93 -4.26 22.33 -6.31
C GLU A 93 -4.25 21.01 -5.53
N ARG A 94 -5.04 20.91 -4.45
CA ARG A 94 -5.10 19.67 -3.67
C ARG A 94 -5.62 18.50 -4.48
N ARG A 95 -6.61 18.74 -5.35
CA ARG A 95 -7.24 17.71 -6.18
C ARG A 95 -6.21 17.10 -7.13
N ARG A 96 -5.41 17.96 -7.77
CA ARG A 96 -4.42 17.57 -8.78
C ARG A 96 -3.04 17.18 -8.21
N GLY A 97 -2.84 17.33 -6.90
CA GLY A 97 -1.53 17.11 -6.26
C GLY A 97 -0.51 18.21 -6.57
N GLY A 98 -0.98 19.44 -6.74
CA GLY A 98 -0.16 20.62 -7.01
C GLY A 98 0.40 21.31 -5.76
N ASP A 99 -0.02 20.89 -4.57
CA ASP A 99 0.46 21.39 -3.29
C ASP A 99 0.87 20.26 -2.34
N TRP A 100 1.50 20.63 -1.22
CA TRP A 100 1.85 19.69 -0.17
C TRP A 100 0.96 19.91 1.06
N PRO A 101 0.17 18.93 1.52
CA PRO A 101 -0.65 19.13 2.69
C PRO A 101 0.20 19.21 3.97
N SER A 102 -0.04 20.22 4.80
CA SER A 102 0.49 20.31 6.16
C SER A 102 0.02 19.16 7.05
N VAL A 103 -1.20 18.70 6.84
CA VAL A 103 -1.87 17.58 7.51
C VAL A 103 -2.43 16.69 6.42
N GLY A 104 -1.76 15.56 6.20
CA GLY A 104 -2.04 14.62 5.12
C GLY A 104 -0.84 13.69 4.93
N TYR A 105 -1.10 12.50 4.42
CA TYR A 105 -0.12 11.43 4.25
C TYR A 105 0.31 11.24 2.79
N THR A 106 -0.36 11.88 1.83
CA THR A 106 0.09 11.91 0.42
C THR A 106 -0.05 13.29 -0.21
N MET A 107 0.85 13.59 -1.16
CA MET A 107 0.85 14.84 -1.95
C MET A 107 0.33 14.62 -3.39
N ILE A 108 0.02 13.38 -3.79
CA ILE A 108 -0.39 13.08 -5.18
C ILE A 108 -1.82 13.52 -5.52
N GLY A 109 -2.54 14.06 -4.53
CA GLY A 109 -3.93 14.51 -4.67
C GLY A 109 -4.94 13.37 -4.85
N ILE A 110 -6.19 13.75 -5.11
CA ILE A 110 -7.28 12.80 -5.35
C ILE A 110 -7.09 12.10 -6.70
N ILE A 111 -6.68 12.84 -7.73
CA ILE A 111 -6.48 12.27 -9.08
C ILE A 111 -5.41 11.17 -9.05
N GLY A 112 -4.31 11.37 -8.31
CA GLY A 112 -3.28 10.34 -8.18
C GLY A 112 -3.79 9.08 -7.47
N LEU A 113 -4.61 9.24 -6.43
CA LEU A 113 -5.22 8.09 -5.74
C LEU A 113 -6.29 7.40 -6.59
N ASP A 114 -7.06 8.14 -7.39
CA ASP A 114 -8.01 7.58 -8.35
C ASP A 114 -7.28 6.73 -9.40
N ASN A 115 -6.15 7.23 -9.93
CA ASN A 115 -5.31 6.50 -10.87
C ASN A 115 -4.74 5.20 -10.25
N ILE A 116 -4.28 5.24 -8.99
CA ILE A 116 -3.85 4.04 -8.28
C ILE A 116 -5.00 3.04 -8.13
N GLN A 117 -6.21 3.52 -7.79
CA GLN A 117 -7.38 2.66 -7.65
C GLN A 117 -7.71 1.96 -8.96
N GLU A 118 -7.83 2.70 -10.06
CA GLU A 118 -8.16 2.16 -11.38
C GLU A 118 -7.13 1.10 -11.82
N LEU A 119 -5.84 1.42 -11.72
CA LEU A 119 -4.78 0.49 -12.12
C LEU A 119 -4.79 -0.79 -11.28
N LEU A 120 -4.94 -0.67 -9.96
CA LEU A 120 -4.98 -1.84 -9.08
C LEU A 120 -6.25 -2.66 -9.24
N GLU A 121 -7.41 -2.03 -9.42
CA GLU A 121 -8.66 -2.74 -9.69
C GLU A 121 -8.58 -3.53 -11.00
N ASN A 122 -8.01 -2.94 -12.05
CA ASN A 122 -7.78 -3.64 -13.32
C ASN A 122 -6.82 -4.84 -13.14
N VAL A 123 -5.68 -4.64 -12.47
CA VAL A 123 -4.70 -5.71 -12.17
C VAL A 123 -5.34 -6.86 -11.39
N ILE A 124 -6.16 -6.55 -10.39
CA ILE A 124 -6.87 -7.55 -9.56
C ILE A 124 -7.94 -8.28 -10.40
N GLN A 125 -8.73 -7.53 -11.17
CA GLN A 125 -9.79 -8.09 -12.02
C GLN A 125 -9.23 -9.01 -13.10
N ASP A 126 -8.11 -8.64 -13.72
CA ASP A 126 -7.45 -9.40 -14.77
C ASP A 126 -6.58 -10.55 -14.22
N GLY A 127 -6.46 -10.66 -12.89
CA GLY A 127 -5.70 -11.73 -12.23
C GLY A 127 -4.20 -11.68 -12.50
N VAL A 128 -3.64 -10.47 -12.69
CA VAL A 128 -2.21 -10.30 -12.97
C VAL A 128 -1.39 -10.57 -11.69
N PRO A 129 -0.49 -11.57 -11.67
CA PRO A 129 0.26 -11.91 -10.47
C PRO A 129 1.36 -10.87 -10.18
N GLY A 130 1.48 -10.44 -8.92
CA GLY A 130 2.54 -9.52 -8.50
C GLY A 130 2.27 -8.84 -7.17
N ASP A 131 3.19 -7.95 -6.80
CA ASP A 131 3.09 -7.08 -5.62
C ASP A 131 2.98 -5.61 -6.05
N PHE A 132 2.48 -4.74 -5.16
CA PHE A 132 2.51 -3.29 -5.34
C PHE A 132 3.80 -2.68 -4.77
N LEU A 133 4.43 -1.77 -5.53
CA LEU A 133 5.63 -1.03 -5.11
C LEU A 133 5.47 0.47 -5.38
N GLU A 134 5.79 1.30 -4.40
CA GLU A 134 5.90 2.76 -4.54
C GLU A 134 7.34 3.19 -4.24
N ALA A 135 8.09 3.60 -5.28
CA ALA A 135 9.49 4.00 -5.18
C ALA A 135 9.64 5.50 -4.89
N GLY A 136 9.29 5.90 -3.66
CA GLY A 136 9.29 7.29 -3.20
C GLY A 136 7.98 7.64 -2.53
N VAL A 137 7.86 7.30 -1.24
CA VAL A 137 6.54 7.23 -0.56
C VAL A 137 6.14 8.49 0.19
N TRP A 138 7.06 9.44 0.38
CA TRP A 138 6.88 10.57 1.32
C TRP A 138 6.40 10.09 2.71
N ARG A 139 5.17 10.44 3.11
CA ARG A 139 4.53 10.02 4.37
C ARG A 139 3.75 8.70 4.25
N GLY A 140 3.79 8.05 3.08
CA GLY A 140 3.27 6.70 2.84
C GLY A 140 1.78 6.62 2.47
N GLY A 141 1.09 7.74 2.27
CA GLY A 141 -0.37 7.74 2.07
C GLY A 141 -0.82 6.95 0.84
N ALA A 142 -0.09 7.00 -0.27
CA ALA A 142 -0.45 6.23 -1.47
C ALA A 142 -0.26 4.72 -1.24
N SER A 143 0.84 4.29 -0.62
CA SER A 143 1.02 2.91 -0.16
C SER A 143 -0.04 2.44 0.84
N MET A 144 -0.45 3.29 1.79
CA MET A 144 -1.56 2.98 2.71
C MET A 144 -2.87 2.76 1.96
N PHE A 145 -3.16 3.62 0.98
CA PHE A 145 -4.35 3.51 0.14
C PHE A 145 -4.33 2.23 -0.70
N ALA A 146 -3.20 1.91 -1.35
CA ALA A 146 -3.04 0.69 -2.12
C ALA A 146 -3.26 -0.57 -1.25
N LYS A 147 -2.67 -0.60 -0.04
CA LYS A 147 -2.87 -1.72 0.89
C LYS A 147 -4.32 -1.86 1.32
N ALA A 148 -4.99 -0.76 1.63
CA ALA A 148 -6.40 -0.76 1.98
C ALA A 148 -7.28 -1.27 0.83
N LEU A 149 -7.02 -0.82 -0.40
CA LEU A 149 -7.76 -1.24 -1.60
C LEU A 149 -7.66 -2.76 -1.84
N MET A 150 -6.46 -3.34 -1.74
CA MET A 150 -6.23 -4.77 -1.92
C MET A 150 -6.87 -5.64 -0.83
N ASN A 151 -7.15 -5.06 0.34
CA ASN A 151 -7.72 -5.76 1.50
C ASN A 151 -9.20 -5.40 1.77
N SER A 152 -9.78 -4.50 0.96
CA SER A 152 -11.17 -4.04 1.10
C SER A 152 -12.17 -4.91 0.36
#